data_AF-A0A3S0D6H8-F1
#
_entry.id   AF-A0A3S0D6H8-F1
#
_cell.length_a   1.000
_cell.length_b   1.000
_cell.length_c   1.000
_cell.angle_alpha   90.00
_cell.angle_beta   90.00
_cell.angle_gamma   90.00
#
_symmetry.space_group_name_H-M   'P 1'
#
loop_
_entity.id
_entity.type
_entity.pdbx_description
1 polymer ?
#
loop_
_entity_poly.entity_id
_entity_poly.type
_entity_poly.pdbx_seq_one_letter_code
_entity_poly.pdbx_strand_id
1 'polypeptide(L)'
;MPSPPNASSPPYAEQAATWLRRLAAHAAGGMPLEANAPEDPVPLLAALAETALRQGKSMWIVMADDQLLPELSNALDLAARPLCLVLPSTDFTARITLRASLSLLKSRLNRAPDPGWQEVWDAQLRRISDKNALWQAALTWSAAERADAWPAEIAGLFPVRIAPTVRALPMGLGGADLLVMLQNEPLPGEMEPFLANTRMLVLNPPPVREAFRGAIAIADKELQLRGQVEAVSRDIAELELELATARGEIAEFSRRYHEVVGRRMTELDALQAELALRMAARAPDDPQAKVEAEEAQARAEQSRQEERRYREAAEEAAVRFTPSADVKKLFRQVAQKIHPDRARDEADRAWRTKLMAEANRAYRSGDAATLQEVLGLWREGQPAEALLRTDDSLLLQQLEKLRARFAEIQRELDALYASRLYELFQAELLAQKQQRDLLAELAAQVDAQIAAAEEKLERLSAS
;
A
#
# COMPACT_ATOMS: atom_id res chain seq x y z
N MET A 1 20.92 -19.18 19.91
CA MET A 1 19.61 -19.34 19.26
C MET A 1 19.81 -18.98 17.80
N PRO A 2 19.67 -19.92 16.84
CA PRO A 2 19.79 -19.58 15.43
C PRO A 2 18.61 -18.68 15.03
N SER A 3 18.90 -17.64 14.24
CA SER A 3 17.91 -16.71 13.69
C SER A 3 16.81 -17.46 12.92
N PRO A 4 15.57 -16.95 12.85
CA PRO A 4 14.56 -17.52 11.96
C PRO A 4 15.07 -17.44 10.51
N PRO A 5 14.90 -18.49 9.70
CA PRO A 5 15.37 -18.48 8.32
C PRO A 5 14.62 -17.40 7.53
N ASN A 6 15.38 -16.55 6.85
CA ASN A 6 14.88 -15.61 5.86
C ASN A 6 13.98 -16.34 4.84
N ALA A 7 12.91 -15.68 4.41
CA ALA A 7 12.04 -16.08 3.28
C ALA A 7 12.78 -16.15 1.91
N SER A 8 14.11 -16.03 1.90
CA SER A 8 15.01 -16.18 0.76
C SER A 8 15.87 -17.45 0.83
N SER A 9 15.38 -18.52 1.45
CA SER A 9 16.02 -19.82 1.29
C SER A 9 15.68 -20.36 -0.12
N PRO A 10 16.67 -20.68 -0.98
CA PRO A 10 16.45 -21.14 -2.35
C PRO A 10 15.55 -22.39 -2.55
N PRO A 11 15.32 -23.33 -1.60
CA PRO A 11 14.52 -24.52 -1.90
C PRO A 11 13.02 -24.25 -2.13
N TYR A 12 12.40 -23.23 -1.53
CA TYR A 12 10.93 -23.09 -1.59
C TYR A 12 10.39 -22.51 -2.90
N ALA A 13 11.11 -21.58 -3.53
CA ALA A 13 10.72 -21.06 -4.84
C ALA A 13 10.83 -22.14 -5.94
N GLU A 14 11.92 -22.92 -5.91
CA GLU A 14 12.11 -24.06 -6.81
C GLU A 14 11.09 -25.17 -6.55
N GLN A 15 10.77 -25.44 -5.28
CA GLN A 15 9.75 -26.40 -4.88
C GLN A 15 8.36 -25.95 -5.35
N ALA A 16 7.99 -24.69 -5.12
CA ALA A 16 6.74 -24.11 -5.60
C ALA A 16 6.61 -24.21 -7.12
N ALA A 17 7.64 -23.83 -7.87
CA ALA A 17 7.66 -23.95 -9.33
C ALA A 17 7.53 -25.42 -9.78
N THR A 18 8.17 -26.35 -9.07
CA THR A 18 8.07 -27.79 -9.36
C THR A 18 6.68 -28.33 -9.12
N TRP A 19 6.04 -27.95 -8.01
CA TRP A 19 4.68 -28.37 -7.70
C TRP A 19 3.66 -27.77 -8.67
N LEU A 20 3.78 -26.50 -9.03
CA LEU A 20 2.92 -25.89 -10.04
C LEU A 20 3.08 -26.54 -11.42
N ARG A 21 4.30 -26.92 -11.82
CA ARG A 21 4.52 -27.69 -13.05
C ARG A 21 3.86 -29.07 -13.01
N ARG A 22 3.97 -29.79 -11.89
CA ARG A 22 3.29 -31.08 -11.69
C ARG A 22 1.78 -30.89 -11.76
N LEU A 23 1.26 -29.88 -11.07
CA LEU A 23 -0.16 -29.58 -11.04
C LEU A 23 -0.69 -29.20 -12.42
N ALA A 24 0.08 -28.45 -13.22
CA ALA A 24 -0.28 -28.12 -14.60
C ALA A 24 -0.43 -29.36 -15.51
N ALA A 25 0.28 -30.45 -15.22
CA ALA A 25 0.15 -31.73 -15.92
C ALA A 25 -1.08 -32.55 -15.46
N HIS A 26 -1.74 -32.17 -14.36
CA HIS A 26 -2.98 -32.82 -13.91
C HIS A 26 -4.20 -32.25 -14.64
N ALA A 27 -5.19 -33.12 -14.86
CA ALA A 27 -6.48 -32.73 -15.43
C ALA A 27 -7.18 -31.74 -14.48
N ALA A 28 -7.69 -30.64 -15.04
CA ALA A 28 -8.58 -29.75 -14.30
C ALA A 28 -9.86 -30.51 -13.90
N GLY A 29 -10.34 -30.33 -12.67
CA GLY A 29 -11.46 -31.11 -12.13
C GLY A 29 -11.16 -32.59 -11.87
N GLY A 30 -9.90 -33.01 -12.00
CA GLY A 30 -9.45 -34.36 -11.66
C GLY A 30 -9.14 -34.54 -10.17
N MET A 31 -8.62 -35.73 -9.81
CA MET A 31 -8.18 -36.03 -8.45
C MET A 31 -7.11 -35.02 -7.96
N PRO A 32 -7.14 -34.65 -6.67
CA PRO A 32 -6.11 -33.79 -6.10
C PRO A 32 -4.71 -34.38 -6.25
N LEU A 33 -3.73 -33.52 -6.50
CA LEU A 33 -2.34 -33.85 -6.22
C LEU A 33 -2.11 -33.73 -4.72
N GLU A 34 -1.75 -34.82 -4.06
CA GLU A 34 -1.42 -34.82 -2.64
C GLU A 34 0.09 -34.71 -2.43
N ALA A 35 0.49 -33.91 -1.44
CA ALA A 35 1.87 -33.78 -1.01
C ALA A 35 1.94 -33.50 0.51
N ASN A 36 3.06 -33.84 1.13
CA ASN A 36 3.31 -33.48 2.52
C ASN A 36 3.80 -32.04 2.60
N ALA A 37 3.22 -31.27 3.52
CA ALA A 37 3.70 -29.93 3.83
C ALA A 37 5.06 -30.01 4.56
N PRO A 38 5.96 -29.04 4.36
CA PRO A 38 7.12 -28.86 5.23
C PRO A 38 6.68 -28.51 6.67
N GLU A 39 7.61 -28.60 7.62
CA GLU A 39 7.34 -28.24 9.04
C GLU A 39 6.78 -26.82 9.17
N ASP A 40 7.36 -25.88 8.43
CA ASP A 40 6.83 -24.54 8.24
C ASP A 40 6.29 -24.37 6.80
N PRO A 41 4.96 -24.43 6.59
CA PRO A 41 4.37 -24.26 5.27
C PRO A 41 4.34 -22.81 4.78
N VAL A 42 4.59 -21.80 5.64
CA VAL A 42 4.36 -20.40 5.31
C VAL A 42 5.24 -19.91 4.13
N PRO A 43 6.57 -20.14 4.12
CA PRO A 43 7.41 -19.70 3.00
C PRO A 43 7.01 -20.35 1.67
N LEU A 44 6.57 -21.62 1.71
CA LEU A 44 6.14 -22.36 0.53
C LEU A 44 4.82 -21.82 -0.03
N LEU A 45 3.84 -21.54 0.84
CA LEU A 45 2.56 -20.94 0.43
C LEU A 45 2.76 -19.55 -0.18
N ALA A 46 3.63 -18.72 0.41
CA ALA A 46 3.98 -17.42 -0.15
C ALA A 46 4.66 -17.56 -1.54
N ALA A 47 5.59 -18.51 -1.68
CA ALA A 47 6.24 -18.79 -2.96
C ALA A 47 5.26 -19.32 -4.03
N LEU A 48 4.28 -20.15 -3.65
CA LEU A 48 3.22 -20.63 -4.54
C LEU A 48 2.35 -19.46 -5.05
N ALA A 49 1.95 -18.55 -4.16
CA ALA A 49 1.20 -17.35 -4.54
C ALA A 49 1.99 -16.48 -5.53
N GLU A 50 3.26 -16.16 -5.24
CA GLU A 50 4.10 -15.37 -6.14
C GLU A 50 4.31 -16.06 -7.49
N THR A 51 4.60 -17.36 -7.48
CA THR A 51 4.83 -18.11 -8.73
C THR A 51 3.57 -18.17 -9.59
N ALA A 52 2.38 -18.30 -8.97
CA ALA A 52 1.11 -18.26 -9.69
C ALA A 52 0.86 -16.89 -10.33
N LEU A 53 1.12 -15.80 -9.60
CA LEU A 53 1.01 -14.43 -10.12
C LEU A 53 1.92 -14.22 -11.35
N ARG A 54 3.18 -14.64 -11.26
CA ARG A 54 4.15 -14.54 -12.36
C ARG A 54 3.77 -15.37 -13.58
N GLN A 55 3.01 -16.45 -13.39
CA GLN A 55 2.47 -17.27 -14.48
C GLN A 55 1.11 -16.77 -15.01
N GLY A 56 0.61 -15.64 -14.50
CA GLY A 56 -0.72 -15.11 -14.87
C GLY A 56 -1.88 -16.00 -14.41
N LYS A 57 -1.66 -16.83 -13.40
CA LYS A 57 -2.65 -17.78 -12.86
C LYS A 57 -3.36 -17.21 -11.64
N SER A 58 -4.65 -17.51 -11.56
CA SER A 58 -5.46 -17.22 -10.38
C SER A 58 -5.44 -18.39 -9.40
N MET A 59 -5.37 -18.09 -8.10
CA MET A 59 -5.16 -19.10 -7.07
C MET A 59 -6.00 -18.83 -5.83
N TRP A 60 -6.54 -19.90 -5.24
CA TRP A 60 -7.00 -19.94 -3.86
C TRP A 60 -5.98 -20.70 -2.99
N ILE A 61 -5.65 -20.14 -1.83
CA ILE A 61 -4.97 -20.85 -0.74
C ILE A 61 -5.95 -20.93 0.42
N VAL A 62 -6.39 -22.14 0.74
CA VAL A 62 -7.40 -22.40 1.78
C VAL A 62 -6.75 -23.15 2.94
N MET A 63 -7.03 -22.70 4.15
CA MET A 63 -6.51 -23.28 5.40
C MET A 63 -7.63 -23.55 6.39
N ALA A 64 -7.37 -24.35 7.41
CA ALA A 64 -8.40 -24.74 8.37
C ALA A 64 -8.92 -23.55 9.20
N ASP A 65 -8.04 -22.65 9.61
CA ASP A 65 -8.33 -21.56 10.55
C ASP A 65 -7.47 -20.30 10.26
N ASP A 66 -7.59 -19.28 11.12
CA ASP A 66 -6.87 -18.02 10.98
C ASP A 66 -5.39 -18.08 11.41
N GLN A 67 -4.91 -19.17 12.04
CA GLN A 67 -3.64 -19.19 12.79
C GLN A 67 -2.42 -18.86 11.91
N LEU A 68 -2.42 -19.29 10.65
CA LEU A 68 -1.30 -19.08 9.72
C LEU A 68 -1.47 -17.84 8.83
N LEU A 69 -2.65 -17.23 8.80
CA LEU A 69 -2.86 -16.01 8.01
C LEU A 69 -1.89 -14.89 8.43
N PRO A 70 -1.54 -14.75 9.74
CA PRO A 70 -0.58 -13.75 10.14
C PRO A 70 0.79 -13.84 9.50
N GLU A 71 1.38 -15.01 9.61
CA GLU A 71 2.72 -15.30 9.11
C GLU A 71 2.72 -15.30 7.59
N LEU A 72 1.68 -15.87 6.97
CA LEU A 72 1.55 -15.92 5.51
C LEU A 72 1.45 -14.55 4.88
N SER A 73 0.59 -13.65 5.39
CA SER A 73 0.49 -12.30 4.80
C SER A 73 1.78 -11.49 4.99
N ASN A 74 2.55 -11.72 6.06
CA ASN A 74 3.88 -11.12 6.23
C ASN A 74 4.92 -11.69 5.27
N ALA A 75 4.84 -12.99 4.96
CA ALA A 75 5.76 -13.68 4.07
C ALA A 75 5.55 -13.35 2.58
N LEU A 76 4.38 -12.84 2.20
CA LEU A 76 4.14 -12.33 0.86
C LEU A 76 5.10 -11.18 0.53
N ASP A 77 5.69 -11.25 -0.67
CA ASP A 77 6.52 -10.18 -1.20
C ASP A 77 5.73 -8.86 -1.29
N LEU A 78 6.39 -7.73 -1.02
CA LEU A 78 5.75 -6.41 -1.00
C LEU A 78 5.15 -6.04 -2.36
N ALA A 79 5.74 -6.49 -3.47
CA ALA A 79 5.21 -6.25 -4.81
C ALA A 79 4.03 -7.16 -5.16
N ALA A 80 3.96 -8.35 -4.53
CA ALA A 80 2.88 -9.33 -4.71
C ALA A 80 1.66 -9.01 -3.83
N ARG A 81 1.90 -8.52 -2.62
CA ARG A 81 0.91 -8.39 -1.56
C ARG A 81 -0.37 -7.62 -1.93
N PRO A 82 -0.33 -6.51 -2.70
CA PRO A 82 -1.54 -5.82 -3.18
C PRO A 82 -2.44 -6.68 -4.10
N LEU A 83 -1.88 -7.73 -4.70
CA LEU A 83 -2.58 -8.66 -5.59
C LEU A 83 -3.17 -9.87 -4.83
N CYS A 84 -2.86 -9.99 -3.54
CA CYS A 84 -3.30 -11.07 -2.67
C CYS A 84 -4.40 -10.57 -1.73
N LEU A 85 -5.61 -11.09 -1.88
CA LEU A 85 -6.69 -10.90 -0.92
C LEU A 85 -6.51 -11.89 0.23
N VAL A 86 -6.22 -11.39 1.43
CA VAL A 86 -6.13 -12.21 2.64
C VAL A 86 -7.33 -11.89 3.51
N LEU A 87 -8.19 -12.88 3.80
CA LEU A 87 -9.44 -12.64 4.55
C LEU A 87 -9.55 -13.59 5.74
N PRO A 88 -9.58 -13.06 6.98
CA PRO A 88 -9.83 -13.87 8.17
C PRO A 88 -11.27 -14.36 8.29
N SER A 89 -11.48 -15.28 9.22
CA SER A 89 -12.77 -15.91 9.49
C SER A 89 -13.80 -14.93 10.08
N THR A 90 -13.38 -13.96 10.90
CA THR A 90 -14.32 -13.04 11.58
C THR A 90 -14.82 -11.95 10.62
N ASP A 91 -16.14 -11.69 10.61
CA ASP A 91 -16.73 -10.67 9.72
C ASP A 91 -16.16 -9.27 9.99
N PHE A 92 -15.97 -8.93 11.26
CA PHE A 92 -15.41 -7.64 11.67
C PHE A 92 -14.02 -7.42 11.06
N THR A 93 -13.08 -8.33 11.29
CA THR A 93 -11.70 -8.20 10.81
C THR A 93 -11.62 -8.35 9.30
N ALA A 94 -12.42 -9.25 8.70
CA ALA A 94 -12.47 -9.44 7.26
C ALA A 94 -12.86 -8.16 6.52
N ARG A 95 -13.81 -7.38 7.07
CA ARG A 95 -14.21 -6.10 6.48
C ARG A 95 -13.08 -5.07 6.50
N ILE A 96 -12.33 -4.99 7.60
CA ILE A 96 -11.17 -4.10 7.71
C ILE A 96 -10.07 -4.54 6.75
N THR A 97 -9.75 -5.84 6.74
CA THR A 97 -8.68 -6.41 5.88
C THR A 97 -9.01 -6.25 4.40
N LEU A 98 -10.28 -6.40 4.03
CA LEU A 98 -10.75 -6.16 2.66
C LEU A 98 -10.58 -4.70 2.25
N ARG A 99 -10.98 -3.75 3.11
CA ARG A 99 -10.79 -2.31 2.86
C ARG A 99 -9.31 -1.95 2.74
N ALA A 100 -8.45 -2.56 3.56
CA ALA A 100 -7.00 -2.39 3.49
C ALA A 100 -6.49 -2.86 2.12
N SER A 101 -6.88 -4.07 1.73
CA SER A 101 -6.49 -4.70 0.45
C SER A 101 -6.96 -3.89 -0.76
N LEU A 102 -8.19 -3.34 -0.73
CA LEU A 102 -8.69 -2.46 -1.79
C LEU A 102 -7.91 -1.13 -1.86
N SER A 103 -7.58 -0.55 -0.70
CA SER A 103 -6.83 0.72 -0.62
C SER A 103 -5.40 0.55 -1.15
N LEU A 104 -4.74 -0.54 -0.77
CA LEU A 104 -3.42 -0.92 -1.26
C LEU A 104 -3.44 -1.19 -2.77
N LEU A 105 -4.43 -1.94 -3.25
CA LEU A 105 -4.58 -2.21 -4.68
C LEU A 105 -4.83 -0.92 -5.47
N LYS A 106 -5.77 -0.07 -5.03
CA LYS A 106 -6.06 1.23 -5.65
C LYS A 106 -4.81 2.11 -5.73
N SER A 107 -4.05 2.18 -4.64
CA SER A 107 -2.80 2.92 -4.57
C SER A 107 -1.80 2.42 -5.63
N ARG A 108 -1.58 1.11 -5.68
CA ARG A 108 -0.53 0.52 -6.52
C ARG A 108 -0.87 0.44 -8.01
N LEU A 109 -2.15 0.39 -8.37
CA LEU A 109 -2.59 0.47 -9.78
C LEU A 109 -2.16 1.77 -10.46
N ASN A 110 -1.96 2.85 -9.70
CA ASN A 110 -1.58 4.17 -10.19
C ASN A 110 -0.06 4.43 -10.16
N ARG A 111 0.77 3.41 -9.92
CA ARG A 111 2.24 3.60 -9.83
C ARG A 111 2.98 2.76 -10.86
N ALA A 112 4.26 3.07 -11.03
CA ALA A 112 5.16 2.20 -11.76
C ALA A 112 5.32 0.89 -10.96
N PRO A 113 5.16 -0.28 -11.59
CA PRO A 113 5.39 -1.54 -10.92
C PRO A 113 6.88 -1.72 -10.61
N ASP A 114 7.17 -2.48 -9.56
CA ASP A 114 8.55 -2.84 -9.21
C ASP A 114 9.21 -3.63 -10.37
N PRO A 115 10.54 -3.55 -10.55
CA PRO A 115 11.25 -4.28 -11.60
C PRO A 115 10.90 -5.78 -11.61
N GLY A 116 10.58 -6.32 -12.79
CA GLY A 116 10.18 -7.73 -12.94
C GLY A 116 8.72 -8.05 -12.59
N TRP A 117 7.89 -7.04 -12.31
CA TRP A 117 6.45 -7.20 -12.05
C TRP A 117 5.53 -6.58 -13.11
N GLN A 118 6.10 -5.99 -14.17
CA GLN A 118 5.35 -5.26 -15.21
C GLN A 118 4.20 -6.09 -15.82
N GLU A 119 4.50 -7.29 -16.32
CA GLU A 119 3.50 -8.15 -16.97
C GLU A 119 2.35 -8.55 -16.01
N VAL A 120 2.69 -8.78 -14.73
CA VAL A 120 1.71 -9.14 -13.69
C VAL A 120 0.76 -7.96 -13.44
N TRP A 121 1.30 -6.75 -13.32
CA TRP A 121 0.50 -5.54 -13.13
C TRP A 121 -0.31 -5.15 -14.36
N ASP A 122 0.20 -5.36 -15.57
CA ASP A 122 -0.55 -5.17 -16.81
C ASP A 122 -1.74 -6.14 -16.90
N ALA A 123 -1.54 -7.41 -16.49
CA ALA A 123 -2.62 -8.39 -16.38
C ALA A 123 -3.64 -7.97 -15.31
N GLN A 124 -3.20 -7.40 -14.20
CA GLN A 124 -4.09 -6.89 -13.18
C GLN A 124 -4.90 -5.68 -13.64
N LEU A 125 -4.29 -4.73 -14.36
CA LEU A 125 -4.99 -3.60 -14.96
C LEU A 125 -6.09 -4.07 -15.92
N ARG A 126 -5.80 -5.07 -16.76
CA ARG A 126 -6.81 -5.72 -17.61
C ARG A 126 -7.93 -6.34 -16.77
N ARG A 127 -7.60 -7.11 -15.73
CA ARG A 127 -8.60 -7.70 -14.81
C ARG A 127 -9.52 -6.66 -14.19
N ILE A 128 -8.98 -5.52 -13.76
CA ILE A 128 -9.76 -4.43 -13.16
C ILE A 128 -10.61 -3.73 -14.21
N SER A 129 -10.09 -3.53 -15.43
CA SER A 129 -10.85 -2.98 -16.56
C SER A 129 -12.05 -3.88 -16.93
N ASP A 130 -11.81 -5.19 -17.08
CA ASP A 130 -12.86 -6.18 -17.38
C ASP A 130 -13.93 -6.23 -16.29
N LYS A 131 -13.54 -5.99 -15.03
CA LYS A 131 -14.42 -5.97 -13.85
C LYS A 131 -14.73 -4.57 -13.34
N ASN A 132 -14.73 -3.54 -14.20
CA ASN A 132 -14.83 -2.15 -13.75
C ASN A 132 -16.09 -1.88 -12.90
N ALA A 133 -17.25 -2.46 -13.25
CA ALA A 133 -18.47 -2.29 -12.45
C ALA A 133 -18.30 -2.82 -11.00
N LEU A 134 -17.69 -4.00 -10.85
CA LEU A 134 -17.38 -4.58 -9.54
C LEU A 134 -16.32 -3.76 -8.80
N TRP A 135 -15.31 -3.25 -9.51
CA TRP A 135 -14.29 -2.38 -8.95
C TRP A 135 -14.88 -1.09 -8.37
N GLN A 136 -15.74 -0.40 -9.12
CA GLN A 136 -16.41 0.81 -8.64
C GLN A 136 -17.31 0.52 -7.43
N ALA A 137 -18.10 -0.57 -7.48
CA ALA A 137 -18.93 -0.98 -6.35
C ALA A 137 -18.08 -1.29 -5.09
N ALA A 138 -16.93 -1.93 -5.24
CA ALA A 138 -16.01 -2.23 -4.14
C ALA A 138 -15.41 -0.94 -3.54
N LEU A 139 -15.04 0.03 -4.37
CA LEU A 139 -14.55 1.33 -3.90
C LEU A 139 -15.63 2.13 -3.16
N THR A 140 -16.87 2.17 -3.69
CA THR A 140 -18.00 2.81 -3.02
C THR A 140 -18.29 2.16 -1.66
N TRP A 141 -18.28 0.83 -1.61
CA TRP A 141 -18.45 0.08 -0.35
C TRP A 141 -17.32 0.35 0.65
N SER A 142 -16.08 0.44 0.17
CA SER A 142 -14.92 0.74 1.01
C SER A 142 -15.06 2.12 1.67
N ALA A 143 -15.45 3.13 0.88
CA ALA A 143 -15.58 4.53 1.34
C ALA A 143 -16.79 4.78 2.26
N ALA A 144 -17.85 3.96 2.16
CA ALA A 144 -19.08 4.21 2.91
C ALA A 144 -18.94 3.99 4.44
N GLU A 145 -17.91 3.29 4.91
CA GLU A 145 -17.70 2.89 6.32
C GLU A 145 -18.90 2.20 7.02
N ARG A 146 -19.93 1.81 6.24
CA ARG A 146 -21.16 1.16 6.73
C ARG A 146 -20.97 -0.34 6.96
N ALA A 147 -21.93 -0.91 7.68
CA ALA A 147 -22.06 -2.36 7.93
C ALA A 147 -22.66 -3.14 6.75
N ASP A 148 -22.92 -2.47 5.61
CA ASP A 148 -23.49 -3.08 4.40
C ASP A 148 -22.63 -4.26 3.92
N ALA A 149 -23.26 -5.29 3.34
CA ALA A 149 -22.54 -6.40 2.73
C ALA A 149 -21.61 -5.89 1.62
N TRP A 150 -20.41 -6.45 1.52
CA TRP A 150 -19.52 -6.16 0.39
C TRP A 150 -20.12 -6.72 -0.91
N PRO A 151 -19.74 -6.18 -2.08
CA PRO A 151 -20.19 -6.70 -3.37
C PRO A 151 -19.98 -8.22 -3.53
N ALA A 152 -20.95 -8.89 -4.14
CA ALA A 152 -20.78 -10.29 -4.55
C ALA A 152 -19.57 -10.42 -5.50
N GLU A 153 -18.89 -11.56 -5.47
CA GLU A 153 -17.71 -11.84 -6.31
C GLU A 153 -16.51 -10.91 -6.09
N ILE A 154 -16.44 -10.15 -4.98
CA ILE A 154 -15.33 -9.21 -4.72
C ILE A 154 -13.93 -9.87 -4.77
N ALA A 155 -13.84 -11.17 -4.42
CA ALA A 155 -12.63 -11.96 -4.59
C ALA A 155 -12.13 -11.97 -6.06
N GLY A 156 -13.04 -11.87 -7.04
CA GLY A 156 -12.79 -11.78 -8.47
C GLY A 156 -11.82 -10.69 -8.90
N LEU A 157 -11.71 -9.62 -8.11
CA LEU A 157 -10.77 -8.50 -8.32
C LEU A 157 -9.32 -8.88 -8.03
N PHE A 158 -9.09 -9.89 -7.19
CA PHE A 158 -7.76 -10.31 -6.79
C PHE A 158 -7.39 -11.63 -7.47
N PRO A 159 -6.19 -11.75 -8.08
CA PRO A 159 -5.73 -12.99 -8.68
C PRO A 159 -5.40 -14.07 -7.65
N VAL A 160 -4.88 -13.71 -6.48
CA VAL A 160 -4.63 -14.64 -5.37
C VAL A 160 -5.58 -14.33 -4.23
N ARG A 161 -6.24 -15.36 -3.69
CA ARG A 161 -7.07 -15.25 -2.49
C ARG A 161 -6.64 -16.27 -1.45
N ILE A 162 -6.59 -15.83 -0.20
CA ILE A 162 -6.11 -16.60 0.95
C ILE A 162 -7.13 -16.44 2.05
N ALA A 163 -7.74 -17.54 2.49
CA ALA A 163 -8.74 -17.48 3.55
C ALA A 163 -8.90 -18.85 4.24
N PRO A 164 -9.46 -18.89 5.46
CA PRO A 164 -9.88 -20.13 6.08
C PRO A 164 -11.05 -20.74 5.32
N THR A 165 -11.23 -22.04 5.43
CA THR A 165 -12.32 -22.80 4.77
C THR A 165 -13.70 -22.17 5.02
N VAL A 166 -13.98 -21.76 6.27
CA VAL A 166 -15.27 -21.14 6.64
C VAL A 166 -15.57 -19.82 5.91
N ARG A 167 -14.52 -19.11 5.45
CA ARG A 167 -14.64 -17.86 4.69
C ARG A 167 -14.59 -18.12 3.19
N ALA A 168 -13.74 -19.05 2.75
CA ALA A 168 -13.50 -19.31 1.34
C ALA A 168 -14.71 -20.00 0.67
N LEU A 169 -15.38 -20.94 1.36
CA LEU A 169 -16.51 -21.69 0.81
C LEU A 169 -17.69 -20.80 0.39
N PRO A 170 -18.23 -19.90 1.23
CA PRO A 170 -19.37 -19.07 0.85
C PRO A 170 -19.02 -18.03 -0.24
N MET A 171 -17.74 -17.72 -0.41
CA MET A 171 -17.27 -16.80 -1.46
C MET A 171 -17.19 -17.44 -2.85
N GLY A 172 -17.35 -18.77 -2.94
CA GLY A 172 -17.19 -19.53 -4.16
C GLY A 172 -15.72 -19.72 -4.52
N LEU A 173 -15.28 -20.98 -4.53
CA LEU A 173 -13.92 -21.37 -4.92
C LEU A 173 -13.76 -21.53 -6.45
N GLY A 174 -14.85 -21.36 -7.20
CA GLY A 174 -14.88 -21.48 -8.66
C GLY A 174 -14.12 -20.34 -9.37
N GLY A 175 -13.70 -20.62 -10.61
CA GLY A 175 -13.07 -19.62 -11.48
C GLY A 175 -11.61 -19.26 -11.14
N ALA A 176 -10.98 -20.00 -10.23
CA ALA A 176 -9.53 -19.98 -10.05
C ALA A 176 -8.87 -21.11 -10.88
N ASP A 177 -7.69 -20.85 -11.44
CA ASP A 177 -6.92 -21.88 -12.14
C ASP A 177 -6.41 -22.97 -11.15
N LEU A 178 -6.11 -22.55 -9.92
CA LEU A 178 -5.40 -23.34 -8.91
C LEU A 178 -6.08 -23.23 -7.54
N LEU A 179 -6.17 -24.36 -6.84
CA LEU A 179 -6.60 -24.43 -5.44
C LEU A 179 -5.53 -25.18 -4.63
N VAL A 180 -4.99 -24.53 -3.61
CA VAL A 180 -4.08 -25.13 -2.63
C VAL A 180 -4.81 -25.22 -1.31
N MET A 181 -4.86 -26.42 -0.71
CA MET A 181 -5.51 -26.65 0.57
C MET A 181 -4.51 -27.17 1.58
N LEU A 182 -4.41 -26.51 2.73
CA LEU A 182 -3.60 -26.95 3.87
C LEU A 182 -4.54 -27.53 4.95
N GLN A 183 -4.90 -28.81 4.81
CA GLN A 183 -5.75 -29.54 5.77
C GLN A 183 -5.63 -31.05 5.57
N ASN A 184 -5.89 -31.82 6.64
CA ASN A 184 -6.02 -33.29 6.61
C ASN A 184 -7.47 -33.77 6.39
N GLU A 185 -8.45 -32.86 6.41
CA GLU A 185 -9.87 -33.21 6.27
C GLU A 185 -10.25 -33.36 4.79
N PRO A 186 -11.03 -34.40 4.41
CA PRO A 186 -11.53 -34.54 3.06
C PRO A 186 -12.37 -33.32 2.69
N LEU A 187 -12.32 -32.93 1.41
CA LEU A 187 -13.17 -31.86 0.92
C LEU A 187 -14.64 -32.16 1.24
N PRO A 188 -15.41 -31.18 1.73
CA PRO A 188 -16.86 -31.32 1.78
C PRO A 188 -17.37 -31.72 0.39
N GLY A 189 -18.20 -32.76 0.29
CA GLY A 189 -18.72 -33.25 -1.00
C GLY A 189 -19.48 -32.19 -1.81
N GLU A 190 -19.91 -31.11 -1.15
CA GLU A 190 -20.52 -29.92 -1.76
C GLU A 190 -19.56 -29.13 -2.67
N MET A 191 -18.25 -29.39 -2.63
CA MET A 191 -17.24 -28.68 -3.42
C MET A 191 -17.03 -29.19 -4.85
N GLU A 192 -17.37 -30.45 -5.14
CA GLU A 192 -17.14 -31.09 -6.45
C GLU A 192 -17.65 -30.29 -7.67
N PRO A 193 -18.84 -29.63 -7.63
CA PRO A 193 -19.34 -28.88 -8.79
C PRO A 193 -18.51 -27.63 -9.12
N PHE A 194 -17.83 -27.06 -8.12
CA PHE A 194 -17.11 -25.79 -8.24
C PHE A 194 -15.67 -25.96 -8.76
N LEU A 195 -15.20 -27.21 -8.88
CA LEU A 195 -13.81 -27.54 -9.18
C LEU A 195 -13.58 -28.06 -10.60
N ALA A 196 -14.61 -28.12 -11.45
CA ALA A 196 -14.53 -28.72 -12.78
C ALA A 196 -13.38 -28.17 -13.66
N ASN A 197 -12.99 -26.91 -13.48
CA ASN A 197 -11.90 -26.26 -14.22
C ASN A 197 -10.72 -25.87 -13.32
N THR A 198 -10.68 -26.36 -12.08
CA THR A 198 -9.67 -26.01 -11.08
C THR A 198 -8.72 -27.18 -10.87
N ARG A 199 -7.42 -26.90 -10.77
CA ARG A 199 -6.43 -27.92 -10.39
C ARG A 199 -6.12 -27.82 -8.91
N MET A 200 -6.14 -28.95 -8.20
CA MET A 200 -6.09 -28.99 -6.75
C MET A 200 -4.79 -29.62 -6.22
N LEU A 201 -4.17 -28.94 -5.26
CA LEU A 201 -3.04 -29.41 -4.47
C LEU A 201 -3.45 -29.48 -2.99
N VAL A 202 -3.40 -30.67 -2.40
CA VAL A 202 -3.66 -30.87 -0.97
C VAL A 202 -2.33 -31.07 -0.26
N LEU A 203 -2.08 -30.24 0.75
CA LEU A 203 -0.89 -30.25 1.58
C LEU A 203 -1.24 -30.80 2.96
N ASN A 204 -0.73 -31.99 3.25
CA ASN A 204 -0.94 -32.66 4.53
C ASN A 204 0.01 -32.06 5.59
N PRO A 205 -0.49 -31.37 6.63
CA PRO A 205 0.37 -30.87 7.72
C PRO A 205 1.07 -32.00 8.50
N PRO A 206 2.22 -31.72 9.14
CA PRO A 206 2.92 -32.69 9.97
C PRO A 206 2.10 -33.08 11.23
N PRO A 207 2.23 -34.33 11.72
CA PRO A 207 1.38 -34.90 12.77
C PRO A 207 1.44 -34.19 14.14
N VAL A 208 2.50 -33.43 14.42
CA VAL A 208 2.68 -32.73 15.72
C VAL A 208 1.67 -31.59 15.92
N ARG A 209 1.13 -31.00 14.84
CA ARG A 209 0.15 -29.89 14.91
C ARG A 209 -1.27 -30.35 15.28
N GLU A 210 -1.58 -31.65 15.30
CA GLU A 210 -2.91 -32.18 15.61
C GLU A 210 -3.24 -32.17 17.12
N ALA A 211 -2.25 -32.38 17.98
CA ALA A 211 -2.46 -32.58 19.42
C ALA A 211 -2.96 -31.32 20.17
N PHE A 212 -2.83 -30.13 19.58
CA PHE A 212 -3.19 -28.86 20.23
C PHE A 212 -4.65 -28.44 20.06
N ARG A 213 -5.46 -29.05 19.18
CA ARG A 213 -6.85 -28.61 18.93
C ARG A 213 -7.82 -28.84 20.09
N GLY A 214 -7.57 -29.83 20.96
CA GLY A 214 -8.55 -30.30 21.95
C GLY A 214 -8.73 -29.45 23.22
N ALA A 215 -7.77 -28.57 23.56
CA ALA A 215 -7.76 -27.83 24.84
C ALA A 215 -8.23 -26.35 24.75
N ILE A 216 -8.72 -25.91 23.58
CA ILE A 216 -8.82 -24.49 23.19
C ILE A 216 -10.14 -23.79 23.63
N ALA A 217 -11.15 -24.50 24.13
CA ALA A 217 -12.52 -23.93 24.23
C ALA A 217 -12.73 -22.74 25.20
N ILE A 218 -11.85 -22.50 26.20
CA ILE A 218 -11.88 -21.28 27.05
C ILE A 218 -10.81 -20.27 26.63
N ALA A 219 -9.74 -20.72 25.97
CA ALA A 219 -8.70 -19.88 25.36
C ALA A 219 -9.17 -19.20 24.06
N ASP A 220 -10.30 -19.63 23.50
CA ASP A 220 -10.77 -19.28 22.16
C ASP A 220 -11.03 -17.77 22.00
N LYS A 221 -11.73 -17.12 22.95
CA LYS A 221 -12.10 -15.70 22.80
C LYS A 221 -10.91 -14.74 22.96
N GLU A 222 -10.07 -14.92 23.98
CA GLU A 222 -8.88 -14.08 24.19
C GLU A 222 -7.90 -14.28 23.02
N LEU A 223 -7.69 -15.53 22.59
CA LEU A 223 -6.85 -15.86 21.43
C LEU A 223 -7.41 -15.26 20.14
N GLN A 224 -8.72 -15.34 19.93
CA GLN A 224 -9.41 -14.74 18.80
C GLN A 224 -9.23 -13.22 18.80
N LEU A 225 -9.46 -12.53 19.92
CA LEU A 225 -9.29 -11.08 20.03
C LEU A 225 -7.84 -10.65 19.79
N ARG A 226 -6.86 -11.39 20.31
CA ARG A 226 -5.44 -11.16 20.01
C ARG A 226 -5.14 -11.32 18.52
N GLY A 227 -5.66 -12.37 17.89
CA GLY A 227 -5.56 -12.58 16.45
C GLY A 227 -6.17 -11.43 15.62
N GLN A 228 -7.33 -10.90 16.05
CA GLN A 228 -7.94 -9.73 15.41
C GLN A 228 -7.06 -8.47 15.55
N VAL A 229 -6.54 -8.20 16.75
CA VAL A 229 -5.63 -7.08 17.00
C VAL A 229 -4.37 -7.20 16.14
N GLU A 230 -3.79 -8.39 16.00
CA GLU A 230 -2.62 -8.64 15.17
C GLU A 230 -2.88 -8.50 13.67
N ALA A 231 -4.05 -8.95 13.20
CA ALA A 231 -4.47 -8.78 11.81
C ALA A 231 -4.63 -7.28 11.48
N VAL A 232 -5.43 -6.55 12.25
CA VAL A 232 -5.68 -5.12 12.00
C VAL A 232 -4.38 -4.30 12.16
N SER A 233 -3.54 -4.61 13.16
CA SER A 233 -2.26 -3.91 13.35
C SER A 233 -1.34 -4.06 12.14
N ARG A 234 -1.39 -5.20 11.45
CA ARG A 234 -0.58 -5.41 10.24
C ARG A 234 -1.12 -4.62 9.07
N ASP A 235 -2.43 -4.64 8.87
CA ASP A 235 -3.07 -3.85 7.81
C ASP A 235 -2.77 -2.36 7.99
N ILE A 236 -2.78 -1.87 9.23
CA ILE A 236 -2.35 -0.51 9.57
C ILE A 236 -0.88 -0.30 9.22
N ALA A 237 0.03 -1.18 9.64
CA ALA A 237 1.46 -1.05 9.29
C ALA A 237 1.71 -1.04 7.77
N GLU A 238 0.92 -1.78 7.02
CA GLU A 238 0.97 -1.82 5.56
C GLU A 238 0.48 -0.51 4.94
N LEU A 239 -0.65 0.02 5.43
CA LEU A 239 -1.17 1.31 4.99
C LEU A 239 -0.30 2.50 5.45
N GLU A 240 0.33 2.43 6.61
CA GLU A 240 1.31 3.41 7.07
C GLU A 240 2.53 3.45 6.13
N LEU A 241 3.05 2.28 5.75
CA LEU A 241 4.09 2.21 4.74
C LEU A 241 3.62 2.83 3.42
N GLU A 242 2.40 2.52 2.97
CA GLU A 242 1.86 3.04 1.72
C GLU A 242 1.68 4.57 1.76
N LEU A 243 1.14 5.10 2.86
CA LEU A 243 0.97 6.54 3.08
C LEU A 243 2.32 7.26 3.15
N ALA A 244 3.28 6.72 3.91
CA ALA A 244 4.62 7.29 3.98
C ALA A 244 5.31 7.27 2.61
N THR A 245 5.08 6.22 1.81
CA THR A 245 5.60 6.11 0.44
C THR A 245 4.98 7.16 -0.48
N ALA A 246 3.64 7.25 -0.49
CA ALA A 246 2.91 8.22 -1.31
C ALA A 246 3.35 9.66 -1.00
N ARG A 247 3.49 9.99 0.29
CA ARG A 247 3.97 11.30 0.74
C ARG A 247 5.40 11.58 0.28
N GLY A 248 6.29 10.60 0.37
CA GLY A 248 7.67 10.73 -0.09
C GLY A 248 7.76 10.94 -1.61
N GLU A 249 7.02 10.17 -2.40
CA GLU A 249 6.97 10.29 -3.86
C GLU A 249 6.44 11.68 -4.28
N ILE A 250 5.35 12.15 -3.66
CA ILE A 250 4.77 13.46 -3.96
C ILE A 250 5.68 14.60 -3.50
N ALA A 251 6.37 14.46 -2.36
CA ALA A 251 7.34 15.45 -1.91
C ALA A 251 8.52 15.57 -2.88
N GLU A 252 9.06 14.45 -3.36
CA GLU A 252 10.12 14.43 -4.37
C GLU A 252 9.65 15.01 -5.71
N PHE A 253 8.43 14.68 -6.14
CA PHE A 253 7.82 15.28 -7.32
C PHE A 253 7.65 16.79 -7.16
N SER A 254 7.12 17.25 -6.03
CA SER A 254 6.92 18.67 -5.71
C SER A 254 8.24 19.43 -5.76
N ARG A 255 9.31 18.87 -5.18
CA ARG A 255 10.66 19.43 -5.24
C ARG A 255 11.11 19.63 -6.69
N ARG A 256 11.01 18.58 -7.52
CA ARG A 256 11.40 18.67 -8.93
C ARG A 256 10.52 19.66 -9.72
N TYR A 257 9.21 19.68 -9.45
CA TYR A 257 8.29 20.63 -10.08
C TYR A 257 8.69 22.07 -9.79
N HIS A 258 9.00 22.41 -8.53
CA HIS A 258 9.43 23.76 -8.16
C HIS A 258 10.78 24.14 -8.78
N GLU A 259 11.74 23.22 -8.77
CA GLU A 259 13.06 23.45 -9.37
C GLU A 259 13.00 23.68 -10.89
N VAL A 260 12.14 22.94 -11.59
CA VAL A 260 12.05 22.97 -13.06
C VAL A 260 11.07 24.02 -13.55
N VAL A 261 9.88 24.12 -12.94
CA VAL A 261 8.77 24.96 -13.41
C VAL A 261 8.50 26.14 -12.46
N GLY A 262 8.46 25.89 -11.15
CA GLY A 262 8.07 26.90 -10.15
C GLY A 262 8.88 28.20 -10.23
N ARG A 263 10.22 28.08 -10.29
CA ARG A 263 11.12 29.25 -10.44
C ARG A 263 10.83 30.10 -11.67
N ARG A 264 10.54 29.45 -12.80
CA ARG A 264 10.20 30.13 -14.05
C ARG A 264 8.85 30.83 -13.96
N MET A 265 7.88 30.23 -13.27
CA MET A 265 6.58 30.87 -13.02
C MET A 265 6.75 32.13 -12.17
N THR A 266 7.57 32.09 -11.12
CA THR A 266 7.87 33.27 -10.30
C THR A 266 8.53 34.39 -11.12
N GLU A 267 9.44 34.05 -12.02
CA GLU A 267 10.07 35.00 -12.95
C GLU A 267 9.05 35.60 -13.93
N LEU A 268 8.21 34.76 -14.54
CA LEU A 268 7.14 35.21 -15.42
C LEU A 268 6.17 36.16 -14.72
N ASP A 269 5.73 35.84 -13.50
CA ASP A 269 4.83 36.70 -12.73
C ASP A 269 5.48 38.06 -12.44
N ALA A 270 6.78 38.09 -12.12
CA ALA A 270 7.51 39.33 -11.89
C ALA A 270 7.57 40.20 -13.15
N LEU A 271 7.86 39.60 -14.32
CA LEU A 271 7.88 40.30 -15.60
C LEU A 271 6.48 40.80 -16.00
N GLN A 272 5.43 40.00 -15.76
CA GLN A 272 4.05 40.40 -16.00
C GLN A 272 3.62 41.57 -15.10
N ALA A 273 4.02 41.56 -13.82
CA ALA A 273 3.80 42.68 -12.92
C ALA A 273 4.50 43.95 -13.39
N GLU A 274 5.75 43.84 -13.84
CA GLU A 274 6.48 44.99 -14.40
C GLU A 274 5.79 45.52 -15.67
N LEU A 275 5.35 44.63 -16.56
CA LEU A 275 4.67 44.99 -17.79
C LEU A 275 3.37 45.76 -17.49
N ALA A 276 2.56 45.24 -16.56
CA ALA A 276 1.30 45.87 -16.17
C ALA A 276 1.53 47.25 -15.53
N LEU A 277 2.57 47.41 -14.70
CA LEU A 277 2.94 48.71 -14.13
C LEU A 277 3.34 49.73 -15.19
N ARG A 278 4.16 49.33 -16.18
CA ARG A 278 4.55 50.23 -17.27
C ARG A 278 3.37 50.61 -18.15
N MET A 279 2.44 49.68 -18.38
CA MET A 279 1.19 49.97 -19.10
C MET A 279 0.31 50.96 -18.33
N ALA A 280 0.11 50.75 -17.03
CA ALA A 280 -0.64 51.67 -16.17
C ALA A 280 0.01 53.08 -16.11
N ALA A 281 1.33 53.18 -16.13
CA ALA A 281 2.03 54.46 -16.16
C ALA A 281 1.85 55.22 -17.48
N ARG A 282 1.70 54.51 -18.61
CA ARG A 282 1.41 55.11 -19.92
C ARG A 282 -0.05 55.51 -20.10
N ALA A 283 -0.96 54.91 -19.33
CA ALA A 283 -2.38 55.23 -19.33
C ALA A 283 -2.87 55.61 -17.91
N PRO A 284 -2.46 56.78 -17.35
CA PRO A 284 -2.76 57.14 -15.97
C PRO A 284 -4.25 57.32 -15.67
N ASP A 285 -5.04 57.61 -16.71
CA ASP A 285 -6.48 57.83 -16.62
C ASP A 285 -7.29 56.54 -16.83
N ASP A 286 -6.64 55.42 -17.15
CA ASP A 286 -7.29 54.11 -17.29
C ASP A 286 -7.35 53.40 -15.92
N PRO A 287 -8.53 53.30 -15.28
CA PRO A 287 -8.67 52.62 -14.01
C PRO A 287 -8.46 51.10 -14.15
N GLN A 288 -8.72 50.51 -15.31
CA GLN A 288 -8.56 49.07 -15.53
C GLN A 288 -7.08 48.69 -15.56
N ALA A 289 -6.24 49.50 -16.23
CA ALA A 289 -4.79 49.28 -16.25
C ALA A 289 -4.17 49.32 -14.83
N LYS A 290 -4.69 50.17 -13.93
CA LYS A 290 -4.24 50.22 -12.52
C LYS A 290 -4.60 48.96 -11.75
N VAL A 291 -5.84 48.48 -11.88
CA VAL A 291 -6.30 47.25 -11.23
C VAL A 291 -5.50 46.04 -11.72
N GLU A 292 -5.28 45.93 -13.04
CA GLU A 292 -4.47 44.85 -13.61
C GLU A 292 -3.02 44.87 -13.10
N ALA A 293 -2.43 46.05 -12.90
CA ALA A 293 -1.10 46.19 -12.32
C ALA A 293 -1.05 45.78 -10.84
N GLU A 294 -2.04 46.19 -10.03
CA GLU A 294 -2.15 45.79 -8.63
C GLU A 294 -2.33 44.27 -8.50
N GLU A 295 -3.19 43.65 -9.31
CA GLU A 295 -3.38 42.20 -9.33
C GLU A 295 -2.11 41.45 -9.75
N ALA A 296 -1.41 41.93 -10.79
CA ALA A 296 -0.17 41.30 -11.24
C ALA A 296 0.94 41.42 -10.19
N GLN A 297 1.05 42.56 -9.50
CA GLN A 297 1.96 42.71 -8.36
C GLN A 297 1.62 41.77 -7.21
N ALA A 298 0.34 41.64 -6.85
CA ALA A 298 -0.09 40.73 -5.80
C ALA A 298 0.24 39.26 -6.15
N ARG A 299 0.00 38.85 -7.40
CA ARG A 299 0.41 37.52 -7.90
C ARG A 299 1.92 37.29 -7.81
N ALA A 300 2.73 38.25 -8.27
CA ALA A 300 4.19 38.15 -8.23
C ALA A 300 4.76 38.12 -6.81
N GLU A 301 4.14 38.81 -5.86
CA GLU A 301 4.54 38.75 -4.46
C GLU A 301 4.13 37.41 -3.82
N GLN A 302 2.93 36.91 -4.12
CA GLN A 302 2.49 35.60 -3.66
C GLN A 302 3.42 34.48 -4.16
N SER A 303 3.73 34.45 -5.46
CA SER A 303 4.60 33.40 -6.03
C SER A 303 6.03 33.50 -5.50
N ARG A 304 6.55 34.70 -5.21
CA ARG A 304 7.83 34.89 -4.52
C ARG A 304 7.83 34.35 -3.09
N GLN A 305 6.75 34.57 -2.34
CA GLN A 305 6.63 34.05 -0.97
C GLN A 305 6.52 32.53 -0.96
N GLU A 306 5.77 31.96 -1.90
CA GLU A 306 5.66 30.50 -2.06
C GLU A 306 7.01 29.87 -2.40
N GLU A 307 7.75 30.39 -3.39
CA GLU A 307 9.10 29.89 -3.75
C GLU A 307 10.07 29.94 -2.56
N ARG A 308 10.03 31.00 -1.73
CA ARG A 308 10.86 31.08 -0.52
C ARG A 308 10.53 29.96 0.48
N ARG A 309 9.24 29.76 0.78
CA ARG A 309 8.79 28.69 1.69
C ARG A 309 9.20 27.31 1.19
N TYR A 310 9.08 27.07 -0.12
CA TYR A 310 9.49 25.80 -0.71
C TYR A 310 11.00 25.61 -0.67
N ARG A 311 11.78 26.65 -0.93
CA ARG A 311 13.24 26.58 -0.84
C ARG A 311 13.72 26.24 0.57
N GLU A 312 13.16 26.90 1.58
CA GLU A 312 13.45 26.61 2.99
C GLU A 312 13.11 25.15 3.35
N ALA A 313 11.93 24.67 2.93
CA ALA A 313 11.52 23.29 3.17
C ALA A 313 12.36 22.26 2.39
N ALA A 314 12.81 22.59 1.18
CA ALA A 314 13.65 21.71 0.35
C ALA A 314 15.08 21.58 0.89
N GLU A 315 15.63 22.65 1.46
CA GLU A 315 16.95 22.62 2.12
C GLU A 315 16.94 21.71 3.37
N GLU A 316 15.82 21.64 4.10
CA GLU A 316 15.64 20.68 5.20
C GLU A 316 15.46 19.23 4.72
N ALA A 317 14.94 19.03 3.50
CA ALA A 317 14.63 17.74 2.89
C ALA A 317 15.66 17.31 1.82
N ALA A 318 16.95 17.53 2.09
CA ALA A 318 18.04 17.35 1.11
C ALA A 318 18.21 15.92 0.54
N VAL A 319 17.59 14.91 1.15
CA VAL A 319 17.74 13.51 0.72
C VAL A 319 16.63 13.12 -0.25
N ARG A 320 17.03 12.67 -1.44
CA ARG A 320 16.12 12.15 -2.46
C ARG A 320 15.34 10.95 -1.93
N PHE A 321 14.02 10.93 -2.13
CA PHE A 321 13.17 9.82 -1.71
C PHE A 321 13.33 8.60 -2.62
N THR A 322 14.22 7.68 -2.24
CA THR A 322 14.43 6.40 -2.94
C THR A 322 14.62 5.24 -1.94
N PRO A 323 13.59 4.91 -1.13
CA PRO A 323 13.73 3.81 -0.17
C PRO A 323 13.89 2.47 -0.90
N SER A 324 14.91 1.72 -0.50
CA SER A 324 15.13 0.36 -1.02
C SER A 324 14.04 -0.61 -0.56
N ALA A 325 13.94 -1.77 -1.22
CA ALA A 325 13.01 -2.83 -0.81
C ALA A 325 13.25 -3.26 0.65
N ASP A 326 14.51 -3.30 1.09
CA ASP A 326 14.87 -3.66 2.47
C ASP A 326 14.44 -2.60 3.48
N VAL A 327 14.59 -1.31 3.14
CA VAL A 327 14.09 -0.19 3.97
C VAL A 327 12.58 -0.26 4.11
N LYS A 328 11.84 -0.51 3.01
CA LYS A 328 10.38 -0.70 3.04
C LYS A 328 9.97 -1.87 3.95
N LYS A 329 10.66 -3.02 3.82
CA LYS A 329 10.42 -4.20 4.66
C LYS A 329 10.68 -3.90 6.13
N LEU A 330 11.79 -3.22 6.43
CA LEU A 330 12.19 -2.88 7.79
C LEU A 330 11.20 -1.89 8.43
N PHE A 331 10.82 -0.83 7.71
CA PHE A 331 9.81 0.12 8.19
C PHE A 331 8.47 -0.56 8.49
N ARG A 332 7.99 -1.44 7.59
CA ARG A 332 6.76 -2.22 7.84
C ARG A 332 6.84 -3.00 9.15
N GLN A 333 7.97 -3.67 9.40
CA GLN A 333 8.19 -4.44 10.63
C GLN A 333 8.25 -3.55 11.87
N VAL A 334 8.88 -2.38 11.76
CA VAL A 334 8.94 -1.37 12.82
C VAL A 334 7.53 -0.92 13.16
N ALA A 335 6.80 -0.36 12.18
CA ALA A 335 5.46 0.18 12.33
C ALA A 335 4.50 -0.83 12.98
N GLN A 336 4.56 -2.09 12.58
CA GLN A 336 3.74 -3.17 13.15
C GLN A 336 3.98 -3.38 14.66
N LYS A 337 5.23 -3.23 15.13
CA LYS A 337 5.60 -3.47 16.54
C LYS A 337 5.34 -2.26 17.42
N ILE A 338 5.73 -1.08 16.94
CA ILE A 338 5.78 0.15 17.74
C ILE A 338 4.53 1.01 17.60
N HIS A 339 3.50 0.58 16.87
CA HIS A 339 2.32 1.41 16.62
C HIS A 339 1.71 1.97 17.94
N PRO A 340 1.48 3.30 18.07
CA PRO A 340 0.98 3.92 19.30
C PRO A 340 -0.36 3.36 19.80
N ASP A 341 -1.26 2.94 18.92
CA ASP A 341 -2.59 2.42 19.31
C ASP A 341 -2.57 1.05 19.97
N ARG A 342 -1.43 0.35 19.90
CA ARG A 342 -1.19 -0.87 20.67
C ARG A 342 -0.73 -0.58 22.10
N ALA A 343 -0.63 0.69 22.49
CA ALA A 343 -0.23 1.09 23.82
C ALA A 343 -1.24 0.64 24.88
N ARG A 344 -0.73 0.28 26.05
CA ARG A 344 -1.54 -0.10 27.22
C ARG A 344 -1.95 1.11 28.06
N ASP A 345 -1.09 2.12 28.09
CA ASP A 345 -1.26 3.35 28.85
C ASP A 345 -0.69 4.54 28.08
N GLU A 346 -0.83 5.74 28.65
CA GLU A 346 -0.44 6.99 28.03
C GLU A 346 1.09 7.16 27.93
N ALA A 347 1.85 6.57 28.85
CA ALA A 347 3.32 6.62 28.81
C ALA A 347 3.88 5.72 27.70
N ASP A 348 3.37 4.50 27.59
CA ASP A 348 3.64 3.58 26.47
C ASP A 348 3.26 4.23 25.14
N ARG A 349 2.11 4.92 25.08
CA ARG A 349 1.66 5.66 23.88
C ARG A 349 2.62 6.78 23.50
N ALA A 350 3.06 7.60 24.46
CA ALA A 350 4.00 8.68 24.20
C ALA A 350 5.35 8.14 23.69
N TRP A 351 5.86 7.07 24.29
CA TRP A 351 7.11 6.45 23.87
C TRP A 351 7.03 5.87 22.44
N ARG A 352 5.97 5.10 22.16
CA ARG A 352 5.68 4.58 20.81
C ARG A 352 5.52 5.68 19.77
N THR A 353 4.87 6.78 20.13
CA THR A 353 4.71 7.94 19.24
C THR A 353 6.08 8.53 18.86
N LYS A 354 6.99 8.67 19.83
CA LYS A 354 8.36 9.13 19.57
C LYS A 354 9.12 8.17 18.66
N LEU A 355 9.04 6.87 18.91
CA LEU A 355 9.68 5.86 18.06
C LEU A 355 9.11 5.87 16.64
N MET A 356 7.79 6.03 16.49
CA MET A 356 7.11 6.06 15.19
C MET A 356 7.48 7.32 14.40
N ALA A 357 7.61 8.46 15.06
CA ALA A 357 8.11 9.69 14.44
C ALA A 357 9.52 9.52 13.88
N GLU A 358 10.43 8.89 14.64
CA GLU A 358 11.79 8.60 14.18
C GLU A 358 11.80 7.58 13.04
N ALA A 359 10.98 6.52 13.14
CA ALA A 359 10.84 5.53 12.07
C ALA A 359 10.37 6.17 10.76
N ASN A 360 9.40 7.08 10.82
CA ASN A 360 8.91 7.82 9.66
C ASN A 360 10.00 8.72 9.06
N ARG A 361 10.81 9.38 9.89
CA ARG A 361 11.96 10.19 9.43
C ARG A 361 12.99 9.32 8.72
N ALA A 362 13.42 8.23 9.37
CA ALA A 362 14.39 7.29 8.83
C ALA A 362 13.90 6.65 7.52
N TYR A 363 12.62 6.32 7.44
CA TYR A 363 12.02 5.81 6.20
C TYR A 363 12.11 6.83 5.05
N ARG A 364 11.77 8.10 5.30
CA ARG A 364 11.84 9.16 4.29
C ARG A 364 13.25 9.40 3.78
N SER A 365 14.27 9.29 4.65
CA SER A 365 15.67 9.46 4.27
C SER A 365 16.34 8.18 3.77
N GLY A 366 15.62 7.05 3.70
CA GLY A 366 16.21 5.76 3.32
C GLY A 366 17.21 5.20 4.35
N ASP A 367 17.14 5.65 5.60
CA ASP A 367 18.09 5.30 6.66
C ASP A 367 17.74 3.96 7.33
N ALA A 368 18.30 2.89 6.77
CA ALA A 368 18.13 1.54 7.30
C ALA A 368 18.74 1.38 8.71
N ALA A 369 19.82 2.10 9.02
CA ALA A 369 20.52 1.97 10.30
C ALA A 369 19.65 2.52 11.43
N THR A 370 19.09 3.72 11.27
CA THR A 370 18.17 4.29 12.27
C THR A 370 16.92 3.43 12.45
N LEU A 371 16.36 2.83 11.39
CA LEU A 371 15.25 1.89 11.54
C LEU A 371 15.62 0.65 12.37
N GLN A 372 16.87 0.15 12.25
CA GLN A 372 17.37 -0.94 13.10
C GLN A 372 17.57 -0.48 14.55
N GLU A 373 18.06 0.75 14.77
CA GLU A 373 18.20 1.35 16.09
C GLU A 373 16.85 1.52 16.78
N VAL A 374 15.81 1.98 16.05
CA VAL A 374 14.44 2.07 16.58
C VAL A 374 13.93 0.70 17.04
N LEU A 375 14.21 -0.37 16.28
CA LEU A 375 13.90 -1.73 16.72
C LEU A 375 14.71 -2.17 17.95
N GLY A 376 15.99 -1.77 18.02
CA GLY A 376 16.86 -2.02 19.18
C GLY A 376 16.29 -1.38 20.44
N LEU A 377 16.00 -0.07 20.38
CA LEU A 377 15.39 0.69 21.47
C LEU A 377 14.05 0.10 21.90
N TRP A 378 13.22 -0.31 20.94
CA TRP A 378 11.96 -1.00 21.24
C TRP A 378 12.18 -2.30 22.03
N ARG A 379 13.18 -3.11 21.67
CA ARG A 379 13.51 -4.38 22.35
C ARG A 379 14.06 -4.14 23.75
N GLU A 380 14.95 -3.16 23.92
CA GLU A 380 15.56 -2.83 25.21
C GLU A 380 14.55 -2.21 26.19
N GLY A 381 13.62 -1.40 25.69
CA GLY A 381 12.57 -0.78 26.50
C GLY A 381 11.36 -1.69 26.79
N GLN A 382 11.37 -2.96 26.36
CA GLN A 382 10.29 -3.88 26.71
C GLN A 382 10.35 -4.22 28.20
N PRO A 383 9.30 -3.92 28.99
CA PRO A 383 9.19 -4.54 30.31
C PRO A 383 9.15 -6.07 30.13
N ALA A 384 9.91 -6.80 30.95
CA ALA A 384 9.94 -8.26 30.96
C ALA A 384 8.50 -8.81 30.90
N GLU A 385 8.25 -9.69 29.93
CA GLU A 385 6.93 -10.14 29.50
C GLU A 385 5.98 -10.38 30.67
N ALA A 386 5.06 -9.44 30.89
CA ALA A 386 3.85 -9.75 31.62
C ALA A 386 2.95 -10.54 30.66
N LEU A 387 3.18 -11.85 30.57
CA LEU A 387 2.24 -12.88 30.09
C LEU A 387 0.98 -12.97 31.00
N LEU A 388 0.59 -11.86 31.60
CA LEU A 388 -0.61 -11.76 32.43
C LEU A 388 -1.78 -11.51 31.50
N ARG A 389 -2.77 -12.40 31.63
CA ARG A 389 -4.10 -12.39 30.99
C ARG A 389 -4.49 -10.96 30.66
N THR A 390 -4.54 -10.65 29.37
CA THR A 390 -4.99 -9.33 28.94
C THR A 390 -6.51 -9.38 28.99
N ASP A 391 -7.13 -8.50 29.78
CA ASP A 391 -8.58 -8.45 29.85
C ASP A 391 -9.16 -8.24 28.45
N ASP A 392 -10.18 -9.02 28.08
CA ASP A 392 -10.95 -8.88 26.84
C ASP A 392 -11.37 -7.41 26.62
N SER A 393 -11.70 -6.70 27.70
CA SER A 393 -12.08 -5.29 27.67
C SER A 393 -10.98 -4.39 27.09
N LEU A 394 -9.70 -4.66 27.41
CA LEU A 394 -8.56 -3.91 26.89
C LEU A 394 -8.31 -4.23 25.41
N LEU A 395 -8.41 -5.51 25.02
CA LEU A 395 -8.25 -5.92 23.62
C LEU A 395 -9.33 -5.30 22.72
N LEU A 396 -10.58 -5.24 23.19
CA LEU A 396 -11.68 -4.56 22.49
C LEU A 396 -11.42 -3.05 22.37
N GLN A 397 -10.95 -2.39 23.42
CA GLN A 397 -10.58 -0.97 23.36
C GLN A 397 -9.43 -0.72 22.38
N GLN A 398 -8.41 -1.60 22.35
CA GLN A 398 -7.33 -1.53 21.38
C GLN A 398 -7.86 -1.70 19.95
N LEU A 399 -8.78 -2.64 19.73
CA LEU A 399 -9.38 -2.88 18.42
C LEU A 399 -10.15 -1.65 17.90
N GLU A 400 -10.89 -0.95 18.76
CA GLU A 400 -11.58 0.29 18.39
C GLU A 400 -10.60 1.43 18.06
N LYS A 401 -9.50 1.57 18.82
CA LYS A 401 -8.45 2.56 18.50
C LYS A 401 -7.80 2.26 17.14
N LEU A 402 -7.42 1.01 16.91
CA LEU A 402 -6.85 0.56 15.65
C LEU A 402 -7.82 0.80 14.49
N ARG A 403 -9.11 0.54 14.69
CA ARG A 403 -10.15 0.84 13.69
C ARG A 403 -10.23 2.32 13.36
N ALA A 404 -10.20 3.20 14.37
CA ALA A 404 -10.23 4.64 14.17
C ALA A 404 -9.01 5.13 13.37
N ARG A 405 -7.82 4.62 13.70
CA ARG A 405 -6.59 4.94 12.96
C ARG A 405 -6.60 4.41 11.54
N PHE A 406 -7.09 3.20 11.33
CA PHE A 406 -7.27 2.65 9.99
C PHE A 406 -8.10 3.59 9.12
N ALA A 407 -9.26 4.04 9.60
CA ALA A 407 -10.12 4.98 8.88
C ALA A 407 -9.44 6.35 8.67
N GLU A 408 -8.60 6.80 9.62
CA GLU A 408 -7.80 8.02 9.46
C GLU A 408 -6.78 7.90 8.33
N ILE A 409 -5.97 6.84 8.31
CA ILE A 409 -4.97 6.60 7.26
C ILE A 409 -5.65 6.49 5.88
N GLN A 410 -6.81 5.83 5.81
CA GLN A 410 -7.58 5.76 4.56
C GLN A 410 -8.01 7.14 4.07
N ARG A 411 -8.55 7.99 4.95
CA ARG A 411 -8.92 9.37 4.60
C ARG A 411 -7.70 10.18 4.18
N GLU A 412 -6.56 10.02 4.86
CA GLU A 412 -5.31 10.69 4.48
C GLU A 412 -4.84 10.26 3.08
N LEU A 413 -4.90 8.96 2.76
CA LEU A 413 -4.58 8.43 1.42
C LEU A 413 -5.54 8.94 0.35
N ASP A 414 -6.85 8.89 0.60
CA ASP A 414 -7.85 9.35 -0.37
C ASP A 414 -7.75 10.85 -0.63
N ALA A 415 -7.52 11.66 0.41
CA ALA A 415 -7.29 13.09 0.27
C ALA A 415 -6.01 13.38 -0.54
N LEU A 416 -4.95 12.61 -0.30
CA LEU A 416 -3.70 12.72 -1.05
C LEU A 416 -3.91 12.39 -2.53
N TYR A 417 -4.63 11.31 -2.83
CA TYR A 417 -4.90 10.88 -4.22
C TYR A 417 -5.91 11.76 -4.96
N ALA A 418 -6.79 12.46 -4.25
CA ALA A 418 -7.69 13.45 -4.83
C ALA A 418 -7.03 14.83 -5.02
N SER A 419 -5.77 15.00 -4.60
CA SER A 419 -5.09 16.30 -4.71
C SER A 419 -4.65 16.60 -6.14
N ARG A 420 -4.73 17.89 -6.52
CA ARG A 420 -4.28 18.37 -7.84
C ARG A 420 -2.80 18.13 -8.11
N LEU A 421 -1.99 18.15 -7.04
CA LEU A 421 -0.56 17.82 -7.11
C LEU A 421 -0.36 16.35 -7.48
N TYR A 422 -1.20 15.45 -6.94
CA TYR A 422 -1.18 14.05 -7.31
C TYR A 422 -1.63 13.82 -8.76
N GLU A 423 -2.63 14.54 -9.24
CA GLU A 423 -3.03 14.49 -10.67
C GLU A 423 -1.87 14.85 -11.60
N LEU A 424 -1.12 15.91 -11.28
CA LEU A 424 0.06 16.29 -12.06
C LEU A 424 1.20 15.27 -11.95
N PHE A 425 1.43 14.72 -10.75
CA PHE A 425 2.38 13.62 -10.55
C PHE A 425 2.04 12.41 -11.43
N GLN A 426 0.76 12.03 -11.50
CA GLN A 426 0.29 10.94 -12.36
C GLN A 426 0.51 11.23 -13.85
N ALA A 427 0.28 12.48 -14.28
CA ALA A 427 0.54 12.90 -15.65
C ALA A 427 2.04 12.80 -16.00
N GLU A 428 2.94 13.20 -15.10
CA GLU A 428 4.39 13.03 -15.27
C GLU A 428 4.78 11.55 -15.36
N LEU A 429 4.24 10.69 -14.48
CA LEU A 429 4.52 9.25 -14.56
C LEU A 429 4.06 8.63 -15.90
N LEU A 430 2.92 9.07 -16.42
CA LEU A 430 2.43 8.62 -17.73
C LEU A 430 3.32 9.12 -18.87
N ALA A 431 3.77 10.37 -18.81
CA ALA A 431 4.71 10.93 -19.78
C ALA A 431 6.04 10.16 -19.78
N GLN A 432 6.58 9.84 -18.60
CA GLN A 432 7.81 9.05 -18.47
C GLN A 432 7.69 7.65 -19.08
N LYS A 433 6.53 6.97 -18.92
CA LYS A 433 6.25 5.69 -19.60
C LYS A 433 6.30 5.82 -21.13
N GLN A 434 5.98 7.00 -21.66
CA GLN A 434 6.07 7.35 -23.08
C GLN A 434 7.43 7.94 -23.45
N GLN A 435 8.43 7.87 -22.57
CA GLN A 435 9.77 8.46 -22.75
C GLN A 435 9.75 9.98 -22.97
N ARG A 436 8.77 10.66 -22.37
CA ARG A 436 8.62 12.12 -22.36
C ARG A 436 8.87 12.68 -20.95
N ASP A 437 9.22 13.96 -20.89
CA ASP A 437 9.41 14.72 -19.65
C ASP A 437 8.41 15.87 -19.61
N LEU A 438 7.28 15.68 -18.89
CA LEU A 438 6.20 16.67 -18.86
C LEU A 438 6.66 17.95 -18.16
N LEU A 439 7.49 17.84 -17.12
CA LEU A 439 8.02 19.01 -16.43
C LEU A 439 8.93 19.84 -17.33
N ALA A 440 9.76 19.20 -18.16
CA ALA A 440 10.59 19.90 -19.14
C ALA A 440 9.74 20.56 -20.24
N GLU A 441 8.67 19.91 -20.71
CA GLU A 441 7.72 20.49 -21.67
C GLU A 441 7.02 21.73 -21.09
N LEU A 442 6.56 21.66 -19.83
CA LEU A 442 5.97 22.79 -19.12
C LEU A 442 6.98 23.93 -18.93
N ALA A 443 8.22 23.62 -18.55
CA ALA A 443 9.28 24.61 -18.43
C ALA A 443 9.53 25.34 -19.75
N ALA A 444 9.61 24.62 -20.88
CA ALA A 444 9.78 25.23 -22.20
C ALA A 444 8.62 26.15 -22.59
N GLN A 445 7.38 25.82 -22.19
CA GLN A 445 6.22 26.68 -22.41
C GLN A 445 6.31 27.98 -21.59
N VAL A 446 6.75 27.89 -20.34
CA VAL A 446 6.94 29.07 -19.47
C VAL A 446 8.10 29.92 -19.99
N ASP A 447 9.21 29.31 -20.41
CA ASP A 447 10.37 30.00 -21.01
C ASP A 447 9.96 30.80 -22.26
N ALA A 448 9.08 30.25 -23.11
CA ALA A 448 8.54 30.98 -24.25
C ALA A 448 7.67 32.19 -23.84
N GLN A 449 6.93 32.10 -22.74
CA GLN A 449 6.14 33.21 -22.20
C GLN A 449 7.02 34.29 -21.58
N ILE A 450 8.10 33.90 -20.88
CA ILE A 450 9.12 34.80 -20.34
C ILE A 450 9.72 35.61 -21.49
N ALA A 451 10.22 34.96 -22.54
CA ALA A 451 10.82 35.64 -23.69
C ALA A 451 9.85 36.63 -24.37
N ALA A 452 8.57 36.25 -24.49
CA ALA A 452 7.54 37.16 -25.01
C ALA A 452 7.23 38.35 -24.07
N ALA A 453 7.33 38.17 -22.76
CA ALA A 453 7.15 39.26 -21.79
C ALA A 453 8.36 40.23 -21.83
N GLU A 454 9.57 39.70 -21.89
CA GLU A 454 10.81 40.47 -22.04
C GLU A 454 10.79 41.30 -23.32
N GLU A 455 10.45 40.71 -24.47
CA GLU A 455 10.39 41.44 -25.75
C GLU A 455 9.35 42.59 -25.69
N LYS A 456 8.22 42.38 -25.02
CA LYS A 456 7.23 43.45 -24.81
C LYS A 456 7.77 44.55 -23.91
N LEU A 457 8.46 44.22 -22.83
CA LEU A 457 9.09 45.18 -21.93
C LEU A 457 10.16 46.01 -22.66
N GLU A 458 10.96 45.37 -23.52
CA GLU A 458 11.96 46.06 -24.36
C GLU A 458 11.30 47.05 -25.32
N ARG A 459 10.26 46.62 -26.05
CA ARG A 459 9.50 47.51 -26.95
C ARG A 459 8.87 48.71 -26.21
N LEU A 460 8.41 48.50 -24.99
CA LEU A 460 7.90 49.57 -24.10
C LEU A 460 8.99 50.41 -23.44
N SER A 461 10.26 50.04 -23.54
CA SER A 461 11.39 50.89 -23.10
C SER A 461 12.00 51.68 -24.25
N ALA A 462 11.91 51.17 -25.47
CA ALA A 462 12.43 51.81 -26.68
C ALA A 462 11.46 52.84 -27.30
N SER A 463 10.16 52.70 -27.02
CA SER A 463 9.10 53.70 -27.32
C SER A 463 8.98 54.71 -26.19
#